data_AF-A0A1Q5RBE2-F1
#
_entry.id   AF-A0A1Q5RBE2-F1
#
_cell.length_a   1.000
_cell.length_b   1.000
_cell.length_c   1.000
_cell.angle_alpha   90.00
_cell.angle_beta   90.00
_cell.angle_gamma   90.00
#
_symmetry.space_group_name_H-M   'P 1'
#
loop_
_entity.id
_entity.type
_entity.pdbx_description
1 polymer ?
#
loop_
_entity_poly.entity_id
_entity_poly.type
_entity_poly.pdbx_seq_one_letter_code
_entity_poly.pdbx_strand_id
1 'polypeptide(L)' 'MFLEYCTIEALNLRPGSKELEAFNVERVRGYLECNLGCKKKEVIHALCLHPRTVAKAIKIIRANAHRSKGALQS' A
#
# COMPACT_ATOMS: atom_id res chain seq x y z
N MET A 1 20.15 -0.86 -12.90
CA MET A 1 19.42 0.35 -12.45
C MET A 1 18.80 0.00 -11.11
N PHE A 2 19.51 0.32 -10.02
CA PHE A 2 19.06 0.06 -8.64
C PHE A 2 18.00 1.10 -8.30
N LEU A 3 16.72 0.73 -8.43
CA LEU A 3 15.63 1.55 -7.91
C LEU A 3 15.79 1.61 -6.40
N GLU A 4 16.09 2.83 -5.98
CA GLU A 4 16.44 3.26 -4.65
C GLU A 4 15.66 2.54 -3.56
N TYR A 5 16.42 2.06 -2.58
CA TYR A 5 15.98 1.72 -1.22
C TYR A 5 15.48 2.98 -0.49
N CYS A 6 14.70 3.83 -1.15
CA CYS A 6 14.19 5.06 -0.57
C CYS A 6 12.85 4.78 0.11
N THR A 7 12.58 5.58 1.15
CA THR A 7 11.24 6.03 1.59
C THR A 7 10.67 5.57 2.93
N ILE A 8 11.47 5.14 3.91
CA ILE A 8 11.04 5.33 5.32
C ILE A 8 12.05 6.21 6.06
N GLU A 9 13.34 5.85 6.03
CA GLU A 9 14.39 6.68 6.65
C GLU A 9 14.54 8.04 5.95
N ALA A 10 14.39 8.09 4.62
CA ALA A 10 14.45 9.34 3.88
C ALA A 10 13.25 10.28 4.12
N LEU A 11 12.11 9.76 4.62
CA LEU A 11 10.87 10.52 4.78
C LEU A 11 10.61 10.97 6.24
N ASN A 12 11.50 10.65 7.20
CA ASN A 12 11.33 10.98 8.62
C ASN A 12 9.93 10.61 9.18
N LEU A 13 9.28 9.59 8.64
CA LEU A 13 7.93 9.20 9.06
C LEU A 13 8.00 8.40 10.35
N ARG A 14 7.33 8.88 11.39
CA ARG A 14 7.30 8.22 12.69
C ARG A 14 6.68 6.82 12.57
N PRO A 15 7.31 5.76 13.13
CA PRO A 15 6.70 4.44 13.20
C PRO A 15 5.33 4.49 13.87
N GLY A 16 4.33 3.83 13.27
CA GLY A 16 2.96 3.80 13.76
C GLY A 16 2.14 5.08 13.51
N SER A 17 2.69 6.08 12.82
CA SER A 17 1.97 7.28 12.43
C SER A 17 0.93 7.01 11.33
N LYS A 18 -0.08 7.90 11.23
CA LYS A 18 -1.11 7.82 10.19
C LYS A 18 -0.53 8.14 8.81
N GLU A 19 0.47 9.00 8.77
CA GLU A 19 1.21 9.40 7.58
C GLU A 19 1.98 8.20 6.99
N LEU A 20 2.68 7.43 7.84
CA LEU A 20 3.33 6.20 7.42
C LEU A 20 2.33 5.14 6.93
N GLU A 21 1.16 5.04 7.57
CA GLU A 21 0.10 4.15 7.11
C GLU A 21 -0.42 4.55 5.72
N ALA A 22 -0.75 5.82 5.54
CA ALA A 22 -1.23 6.34 4.26
C ALA A 22 -0.19 6.14 3.15
N PHE A 23 1.08 6.41 3.45
CA PHE A 23 2.19 6.18 2.54
C PHE A 23 2.32 4.70 2.12
N ASN A 24 2.23 3.78 3.08
CA ASN A 24 2.26 2.34 2.76
C ASN A 24 1.03 1.88 1.97
N VAL A 25 -0.14 2.47 2.22
CA VAL A 25 -1.37 2.21 1.45
C VAL A 25 -1.18 2.63 -0.01
N GLU A 26 -0.64 3.82 -0.26
CA GLU A 26 -0.35 4.33 -1.60
C GLU A 26 0.64 3.44 -2.35
N ARG A 27 1.75 3.04 -1.71
CA ARG A 27 2.74 2.13 -2.31
C ARG A 27 2.14 0.78 -2.67
N VAL A 28 1.34 0.21 -1.78
CA VAL A 28 0.66 -1.07 -2.04
C VAL A 28 -0.35 -0.91 -3.18
N ARG A 29 -1.11 0.19 -3.22
CA ARG A 29 -2.05 0.47 -4.32
C ARG A 29 -1.33 0.54 -5.66
N GLY A 30 -0.28 1.36 -5.77
CA GLY A 30 0.47 1.50 -7.02
C GLY A 30 1.07 0.17 -7.48
N TYR A 31 1.58 -0.65 -6.56
CA TYR A 31 2.08 -1.98 -6.91
C TYR A 31 0.98 -2.90 -7.45
N LEU A 32 -0.20 -2.92 -6.82
CA LEU A 32 -1.34 -3.75 -7.26
C LEU A 32 -1.88 -3.32 -8.63
N GLU A 33 -1.89 -2.02 -8.92
CA GLU A 33 -2.33 -1.46 -10.20
C GLU A 33 -1.36 -1.81 -11.34
N CYS A 34 -0.05 -1.80 -11.08
CA CYS A 34 0.97 -2.18 -12.06
C CYS A 34 1.14 -3.70 -12.23
N ASN A 35 0.70 -4.52 -11.26
CA ASN A 35 0.94 -5.97 -11.22
C ASN A 35 -0.36 -6.75 -11.00
N LEU A 36 -1.22 -6.76 -12.01
CA LEU A 36 -2.50 -7.47 -11.95
C LEU A 36 -2.30 -8.97 -11.71
N GLY A 37 -3.08 -9.55 -10.80
CA GLY A 37 -3.00 -10.97 -10.44
C GLY A 37 -1.85 -11.32 -9.48
N CYS A 38 -1.06 -10.34 -9.00
CA CYS A 38 0.00 -10.63 -8.04
C CYS A 38 -0.53 -11.18 -6.72
N LYS A 39 0.26 -12.05 -6.10
CA LYS A 39 0.00 -12.65 -4.79
C LYS A 39 0.50 -11.72 -3.70
N LYS A 40 -0.15 -11.77 -2.53
CA LYS A 40 0.25 -11.00 -1.34
C LYS A 40 1.75 -11.16 -0.99
N LYS A 41 2.33 -12.36 -1.17
CA LYS A 41 3.75 -12.60 -0.94
C LYS A 41 4.65 -11.74 -1.84
N GLU A 42 4.26 -11.54 -3.08
CA GLU A 42 5.02 -10.76 -4.06
C GLU A 42 5.03 -9.28 -3.64
N VAL A 43 3.90 -8.76 -3.17
CA VAL A 43 3.81 -7.40 -2.61
C VAL A 43 4.71 -7.23 -1.38
N ILE A 44 4.71 -8.21 -0.47
CA ILE A 44 5.56 -8.20 0.75
C ILE A 44 7.04 -8.11 0.36
N HIS A 45 7.48 -8.96 -0.56
CA HIS A 45 8.87 -9.01 -0.99
C HIS A 45 9.27 -7.77 -1.79
N ALA A 46 8.44 -7.36 -2.75
CA ALA A 46 8.76 -6.24 -3.64
C ALA A 46 8.79 -4.88 -2.91
N LEU A 47 7.91 -4.68 -1.93
CA LEU A 47 7.83 -3.42 -1.18
C LEU A 47 8.62 -3.43 0.13
N CYS A 48 9.23 -4.58 0.49
CA CYS A 48 9.90 -4.78 1.77
C CYS A 48 9.02 -4.39 2.98
N LEU A 49 7.75 -4.79 2.94
CA LEU A 49 6.76 -4.44 3.98
C LEU A 49 6.41 -5.63 4.85
N HIS A 50 6.18 -5.38 6.15
CA HIS A 50 5.74 -6.42 7.06
C HIS A 50 4.38 -7.02 6.60
N PRO A 51 4.16 -8.35 6.69
CA PRO A 51 2.92 -8.99 6.21
C PRO A 51 1.62 -8.42 6.80
N ARG A 52 1.69 -7.91 8.04
CA ARG A 52 0.57 -7.22 8.71
C ARG A 52 0.26 -5.86 8.07
N THR A 53 1.30 -5.10 7.70
CA THR A 53 1.16 -3.81 7.01
C THR A 53 0.49 -3.99 5.65
N VAL A 54 0.95 -4.98 4.87
CA VAL A 54 0.35 -5.30 3.57
C VAL A 54 -1.11 -5.73 3.71
N ALA A 55 -1.43 -6.56 4.71
CA ALA A 55 -2.81 -6.98 4.97
C ALA A 55 -3.72 -5.79 5.29
N LYS A 56 -3.25 -4.88 6.15
CA LYS A 56 -3.98 -3.68 6.55
C LYS A 56 -4.18 -2.74 5.37
N ALA A 57 -3.14 -2.51 4.57
CA ALA A 57 -3.20 -1.67 3.38
C ALA A 57 -4.23 -2.21 2.37
N ILE A 58 -4.19 -3.51 2.06
CA ILE A 58 -5.18 -4.15 1.17
C ILE A 58 -6.60 -3.99 1.71
N LYS A 59 -6.81 -4.13 3.02
CA LYS A 59 -8.13 -3.93 3.64
C LYS A 59 -8.63 -2.49 3.43
N ILE A 60 -7.77 -1.49 3.63
CA ILE A 60 -8.11 -0.07 3.42
C ILE A 60 -8.43 0.20 1.95
N ILE A 61 -7.61 -0.29 1.01
CA ILE A 61 -7.83 -0.11 -0.43
C ILE A 61 -9.18 -0.68 -0.85
N ARG A 62 -9.50 -1.92 -0.41
CA ARG A 62 -10.79 -2.57 -0.69
C ARG A 62 -11.97 -1.80 -0.11
N ALA A 63 -11.85 -1.30 1.13
CA ALA A 63 -12.90 -0.49 1.75
C ALA A 63 -13.15 0.81 0.97
N ASN A 64 -12.09 1.48 0.51
CA ASN A 64 -12.20 2.71 -0.28
C ASN A 64 -12.78 2.48 -1.68
N ALA A 65 -12.45 1.34 -2.31
CA ALA A 65 -13.05 0.95 -3.59
C ALA A 65 -14.56 0.72 -3.46
N HIS A 66 -15.00 0.09 -2.36
CA HIS A 66 -16.43 -0.11 -2.11
C HIS A 66 -17.18 1.22 -1.92
N ARG A 67 -16.60 2.17 -1.17
CA ARG A 67 -17.19 3.51 -0.99
C ARG A 67 -17.32 4.26 -2.31
N SER A 68 -16.31 4.16 -3.17
CA SER A 68 -16.32 4.82 -4.48
C SER A 68 -17.40 4.26 -5.41
N LYS A 69 -17.69 2.96 -5.33
CA LYS A 69 -18.79 2.33 -6.09
C LYS A 69 -20.18 2.71 -5.58
N GLY A 70 -20.35 2.89 -4.27
CA GLY A 70 -21.61 3.34 -3.69
C GLY A 70 -21.95 4.80 -4.00
N ALA A 71 -20.94 5.66 -4.18
CA ALA A 71 -21.12 7.07 -4.50
C ALA A 71 -21.54 7.34 -5.97
N LEU A 72 -21.40 6.37 -6.86
CA LEU A 72 -21.81 6.47 -8.27
C LEU A 72 -23.27 6.02 -8.52
N GLN A 73 -23.99 5.57 -7.50
CA GLN A 73 -25.38 5.09 -7.60
C GLN A 73 -26.40 6.01 -6.91
N SER A 74 -26.06 7.28 -6.64
CA SER A 74 -26.99 8.28 -6.09
C SER A 74 -27.26 9.39 -7.09
#